data_AF-A0A517MYP5-F1
#
_entry.id   AF-A0A517MYP5-F1
#
_cell.length_a   1.000
_cell.length_b   1.000
_cell.length_c   1.000
_cell.angle_alpha   90.00
_cell.angle_beta   90.00
_cell.angle_gamma   90.00
#
_symmetry.space_group_name_H-M   'P 1'
#
loop_
_entity.id
_entity.type
_entity.pdbx_description
1 polymer ?
#
loop_
_entity_poly.entity_id
_entity_poly.type
_entity_poly.pdbx_seq_one_letter_code
_entity_poly.pdbx_strand_id
1 'polypeptide(L)'
;MHLCFSRTRRAQSLLCYALLSLAISSAATSTRAATPSLLVQSGDVADDAAIFAGFSAPVIIVGGEVAFMGNLETGVSSVTTDNDTGVWAWKSGATSLVSREGLSSVPGASGARFDSFLATSLGVSGEVLVHGQLKTGVGGITTSNHDGVWDLGASSTQLVRTGATIPAGVSSSSFTSIGAPLLTGSTAATLAHLQLTVPDVDSTNDKGIWTHSADQSSSLVARTNVTSPPAVPGGTFSNLVLQAANENGQSMVYGRLEEGPGGVAASNRLGLWRMDSSGGTLVARQSDAVAGVSASKFGSFDTATINSSGQVAFDATLQIGGGTTTSNDRGVWLYDGSASTLLAREGDSVPEVPAATFAGFSAPRLNDVGQTLVQADLNIGVGGVTAADAGGLWLLEADPAQSQLIARLGSGGVPDMPGADFSSFDSSAFNSLGQVALSATLAVGGSVNSNNDQGLWLIDTQGGSMLIARKGDVLAGETIESIKLADGYAAGTRGLSDAGDVVFLAEFASGGSGLFLYESELEFLSSDFNFSNVVDGDDLAIWQANYGGALAADANGDGRSNGGDLLVWQQQYSPVGQLIAIPEPVSGLLLLFGCIAIVRQRTTWSLVGRLL
;
A
#
# COMPACT_ATOMS: atom_id res chain seq x y z
N MET A 1 -58.07 -75.55 3.32
CA MET A 1 -57.22 -75.54 4.53
C MET A 1 -56.09 -76.53 4.27
N HIS A 2 -55.01 -76.13 3.62
CA HIS A 2 -53.91 -77.07 3.32
C HIS A 2 -52.56 -76.35 3.21
N LEU A 3 -51.61 -76.89 3.97
CA LEU A 3 -50.18 -76.61 4.01
C LEU A 3 -49.47 -77.09 2.73
N CYS A 4 -48.43 -76.35 2.30
CA CYS A 4 -47.22 -76.87 1.61
C CYS A 4 -46.15 -75.73 1.56
N PHE A 5 -45.05 -75.78 2.33
CA PHE A 5 -43.65 -76.15 1.94
C PHE A 5 -43.06 -75.38 0.72
N SER A 6 -41.79 -74.96 0.59
CA SER A 6 -40.61 -74.64 1.43
C SER A 6 -39.42 -74.27 0.50
N ARG A 7 -38.46 -73.42 0.95
CA ARG A 7 -36.99 -73.35 0.59
C ARG A 7 -36.58 -72.88 -0.84
N THR A 8 -35.46 -72.15 -1.15
CA THR A 8 -34.34 -71.44 -0.46
C THR A 8 -33.42 -70.72 -1.48
N ARG A 9 -32.74 -69.63 -1.03
CA ARG A 9 -31.43 -68.99 -1.41
C ARG A 9 -31.57 -67.48 -1.81
N ARG A 10 -31.20 -66.48 -0.97
CA ARG A 10 -29.85 -65.86 -0.68
C ARG A 10 -29.14 -65.33 -1.95
N ALA A 11 -28.58 -64.12 -2.08
CA ALA A 11 -28.24 -63.00 -1.17
C ALA A 11 -27.73 -61.75 -1.97
N GLN A 12 -27.63 -60.58 -1.30
CA GLN A 12 -26.69 -59.43 -1.50
C GLN A 12 -26.89 -58.50 -2.72
N SER A 13 -26.75 -57.15 -2.71
CA SER A 13 -26.29 -56.14 -1.72
C SER A 13 -26.44 -54.71 -2.31
N LEU A 14 -26.79 -53.72 -1.45
CA LEU A 14 -26.27 -52.32 -1.34
C LEU A 14 -26.15 -51.45 -2.63
N LEU A 15 -26.53 -50.18 -2.74
CA LEU A 15 -26.35 -49.02 -1.87
C LEU A 15 -27.11 -47.84 -2.55
N CYS A 16 -28.01 -47.13 -1.87
CA CYS A 16 -28.72 -45.96 -2.43
C CYS A 16 -28.31 -44.73 -1.61
N TYR A 17 -27.33 -43.96 -2.10
CA TYR A 17 -26.97 -42.65 -1.55
C TYR A 17 -27.69 -41.55 -2.32
N ALA A 18 -28.24 -40.60 -1.56
CA ALA A 18 -28.88 -39.39 -2.04
C ALA A 18 -27.87 -38.49 -2.76
N LEU A 19 -28.21 -38.07 -3.99
CA LEU A 19 -27.52 -37.02 -4.72
C LEU A 19 -28.12 -35.67 -4.30
N LEU A 20 -27.37 -34.92 -3.50
CA LEU A 20 -27.53 -33.49 -3.28
C LEU A 20 -26.82 -32.80 -4.45
N SER A 21 -27.57 -32.28 -5.43
CA SER A 21 -26.99 -31.50 -6.52
C SER A 21 -26.69 -30.08 -6.03
N LEU A 22 -25.43 -29.84 -5.66
CA LEU A 22 -24.86 -28.50 -5.51
C LEU A 22 -24.66 -27.95 -6.93
N ALA A 23 -25.47 -26.98 -7.35
CA ALA A 23 -25.18 -26.18 -8.53
C ALA A 23 -24.07 -25.18 -8.14
N ILE A 24 -22.82 -25.58 -8.35
CA ILE A 24 -21.69 -24.65 -8.36
C ILE A 24 -21.73 -23.96 -9.73
N SER A 25 -22.14 -22.70 -9.75
CA SER A 25 -21.87 -21.83 -10.87
C SER A 25 -20.38 -21.51 -10.85
N SER A 26 -19.57 -22.22 -11.62
CA SER A 26 -18.21 -21.79 -11.94
C SER A 26 -18.32 -20.65 -12.95
N ALA A 27 -18.17 -19.41 -12.50
CA ALA A 27 -17.81 -18.33 -13.39
C ALA A 27 -16.41 -18.65 -13.92
N ALA A 28 -16.29 -18.92 -15.21
CA ALA A 28 -14.99 -19.01 -15.86
C ALA A 28 -14.47 -17.57 -16.03
N THR A 29 -13.50 -17.17 -15.21
CA THR A 29 -12.69 -15.97 -15.40
C THR A 29 -11.68 -16.26 -16.50
N SER A 30 -11.82 -15.55 -17.61
CA SER A 30 -10.83 -15.52 -18.69
C SER A 30 -9.73 -14.54 -18.28
N THR A 31 -8.62 -15.02 -17.74
CA THR A 31 -7.47 -14.19 -17.31
C THR A 31 -6.70 -13.63 -18.51
N ARG A 32 -7.27 -12.62 -19.16
CA ARG A 32 -6.51 -11.60 -19.87
C ARG A 32 -5.85 -10.75 -18.78
N ALA A 33 -4.58 -10.37 -18.91
CA ALA A 33 -4.00 -9.32 -18.05
C ALA A 33 -4.99 -8.16 -17.96
N ALA A 34 -5.50 -7.88 -16.76
CA ALA A 34 -6.55 -6.89 -16.56
C ALA A 34 -6.02 -5.55 -17.07
N THR A 35 -6.59 -5.05 -18.16
CA THR A 35 -6.22 -3.71 -18.65
C THR A 35 -6.62 -2.70 -17.59
N PRO A 36 -5.74 -1.78 -17.16
CA PRO A 36 -6.08 -0.77 -16.17
C PRO A 36 -7.39 -0.07 -16.54
N SER A 37 -8.32 -0.06 -15.59
CA SER A 37 -9.62 0.59 -15.75
C SER A 37 -9.47 2.09 -15.50
N LEU A 38 -10.09 2.89 -16.37
CA LEU A 38 -10.14 4.34 -16.17
C LEU A 38 -11.13 4.64 -15.03
N LEU A 39 -10.67 5.33 -13.99
CA LEU A 39 -11.52 5.84 -12.93
C LEU A 39 -12.15 7.19 -13.32
N VAL A 40 -11.29 8.11 -13.76
CA VAL A 40 -11.64 9.47 -14.15
C VAL A 40 -10.50 10.08 -14.96
N GLN A 41 -10.81 10.95 -15.92
CA GLN A 41 -9.81 11.70 -16.71
C GLN A 41 -10.13 13.20 -16.76
N SER A 42 -9.10 14.00 -17.05
CA SER A 42 -9.27 15.42 -17.35
C SER A 42 -10.22 15.59 -18.55
N GLY A 43 -11.14 16.56 -18.46
CA GLY A 43 -12.21 16.75 -19.42
C GLY A 43 -13.52 16.04 -19.04
N ASP A 44 -13.48 15.08 -18.10
CA ASP A 44 -14.70 14.46 -17.59
C ASP A 44 -15.51 15.45 -16.75
N VAL A 45 -16.83 15.30 -16.81
CA VAL A 45 -17.79 16.10 -16.05
C VAL A 45 -17.92 15.53 -14.64
N ALA A 46 -17.63 16.36 -13.64
CA ALA A 46 -17.86 16.10 -12.22
C ALA A 46 -19.34 16.34 -11.83
N ASP A 47 -19.72 15.94 -10.61
CA ASP A 47 -21.11 15.95 -10.12
C ASP A 47 -21.87 17.28 -10.30
N ASP A 48 -21.20 18.42 -10.19
CA ASP A 48 -21.78 19.77 -10.33
C ASP A 48 -21.66 20.38 -11.73
N ALA A 49 -21.52 19.55 -12.76
CA ALA A 49 -21.18 19.96 -14.13
C ALA A 49 -19.84 20.69 -14.27
N ALA A 50 -19.01 20.71 -13.22
CA ALA A 50 -17.61 21.14 -13.30
C ALA A 50 -16.81 20.15 -14.16
N ILE A 51 -15.66 20.57 -14.67
CA ILE A 51 -14.81 19.73 -15.52
C ILE A 51 -13.50 19.48 -14.79
N PHE A 52 -13.05 18.23 -14.72
CA PHE A 52 -11.74 17.90 -14.17
C PHE A 52 -10.61 18.43 -15.06
N ALA A 53 -9.64 19.12 -14.47
CA ALA A 53 -8.43 19.58 -15.10
C ALA A 53 -7.21 18.69 -14.77
N GLY A 54 -7.23 17.99 -13.62
CA GLY A 54 -6.15 17.11 -13.20
C GLY A 54 -6.40 16.49 -11.82
N PHE A 55 -5.48 15.62 -11.39
CA PHE A 55 -5.63 14.83 -10.17
C PHE A 55 -4.34 14.79 -9.34
N SER A 56 -4.48 14.64 -8.03
CA SER A 56 -3.36 14.48 -7.10
C SER A 56 -3.76 13.67 -5.88
N ALA A 57 -2.74 13.22 -5.13
CA ALA A 57 -2.87 12.45 -3.89
C ALA A 57 -3.92 11.30 -3.94
N PRO A 58 -3.94 10.46 -5.00
CA PRO A 58 -4.78 9.27 -4.98
C PRO A 58 -4.32 8.30 -3.88
N VAL A 59 -5.28 7.67 -3.22
CA VAL A 59 -5.06 6.65 -2.18
C VAL A 59 -6.04 5.51 -2.46
N ILE A 60 -5.60 4.26 -2.35
CA ILE A 60 -6.45 3.06 -2.46
C ILE A 60 -6.57 2.33 -1.12
N ILE A 61 -7.73 1.72 -0.87
CA ILE A 61 -7.96 0.80 0.26
C ILE A 61 -8.41 -0.58 -0.21
N VAL A 62 -8.47 -1.53 0.73
CA VAL A 62 -8.96 -2.89 0.51
C VAL A 62 -10.39 -2.87 -0.04
N GLY A 63 -10.60 -3.52 -1.19
CA GLY A 63 -11.89 -3.53 -1.90
C GLY A 63 -12.00 -2.52 -3.06
N GLY A 64 -10.88 -1.91 -3.46
CA GLY A 64 -10.77 -1.09 -4.68
C GLY A 64 -11.29 0.34 -4.54
N GLU A 65 -11.72 0.78 -3.35
CA GLU A 65 -12.16 2.15 -3.14
C GLU A 65 -10.96 3.11 -3.19
N VAL A 66 -11.10 4.17 -3.98
CA VAL A 66 -10.05 5.16 -4.23
C VAL A 66 -10.57 6.53 -3.84
N ALA A 67 -9.79 7.32 -3.12
CA ALA A 67 -10.03 8.75 -2.97
C ALA A 67 -8.87 9.54 -3.53
N PHE A 68 -9.19 10.70 -4.06
CA PHE A 68 -8.24 11.55 -4.75
C PHE A 68 -8.64 13.01 -4.63
N MET A 69 -7.65 13.88 -4.76
CA MET A 69 -7.87 15.31 -4.97
C MET A 69 -7.98 15.59 -6.46
N GLY A 70 -8.98 16.37 -6.84
CA GLY A 70 -9.22 16.79 -8.22
C GLY A 70 -9.13 18.31 -8.36
N ASN A 71 -8.46 18.76 -9.41
CA ASN A 71 -8.45 20.15 -9.83
C ASN A 71 -9.52 20.32 -10.92
N LEU A 72 -10.19 21.46 -10.96
CA LEU A 72 -11.31 21.76 -11.85
C LEU A 72 -10.97 22.92 -12.78
N GLU A 73 -11.51 22.91 -14.00
CA GLU A 73 -11.34 24.00 -14.96
C GLU A 73 -12.05 25.27 -14.49
N THR A 74 -11.30 26.36 -14.28
CA THR A 74 -11.87 27.66 -13.91
C THR A 74 -12.68 28.29 -15.05
N GLY A 75 -13.74 29.01 -14.69
CA GLY A 75 -14.63 29.68 -15.65
C GLY A 75 -15.74 28.78 -16.23
N VAL A 76 -15.74 27.48 -15.91
CA VAL A 76 -16.80 26.52 -16.28
C VAL A 76 -17.70 26.26 -15.09
N SER A 77 -19.02 26.20 -15.27
CA SER A 77 -19.99 25.77 -14.23
C SER A 77 -19.78 26.41 -12.84
N SER A 78 -19.52 27.72 -12.79
CA SER A 78 -19.23 28.50 -11.57
C SER A 78 -17.94 28.14 -10.81
N VAL A 79 -17.06 27.36 -11.42
CA VAL A 79 -15.69 27.12 -10.93
C VAL A 79 -14.89 28.42 -11.05
N THR A 80 -14.21 28.77 -9.97
CA THR A 80 -13.31 29.92 -9.79
C THR A 80 -12.08 29.43 -9.03
N THR A 81 -11.05 30.25 -8.92
CA THR A 81 -9.85 29.93 -8.13
C THR A 81 -10.11 29.81 -6.61
N ASP A 82 -11.31 30.14 -6.12
CA ASP A 82 -11.70 29.96 -4.72
C ASP A 82 -12.43 28.61 -4.48
N ASN A 83 -12.67 27.83 -5.54
CA ASN A 83 -13.39 26.55 -5.45
C ASN A 83 -12.95 25.55 -6.55
N ASP A 84 -11.72 25.64 -7.04
CA ASP A 84 -11.25 24.79 -8.13
C ASP A 84 -10.64 23.47 -7.65
N THR A 85 -10.53 23.23 -6.34
CA THR A 85 -10.09 21.94 -5.82
C THR A 85 -11.17 21.26 -5.00
N GLY A 86 -11.24 19.94 -5.12
CA GLY A 86 -12.09 19.09 -4.29
C GLY A 86 -11.44 17.77 -3.93
N VAL A 87 -12.16 17.00 -3.12
CA VAL A 87 -11.87 15.62 -2.74
C VAL A 87 -13.02 14.77 -3.26
N TRP A 88 -12.69 13.69 -3.96
CA TRP A 88 -13.65 12.72 -4.48
C TRP A 88 -13.32 11.33 -4.00
N ALA A 89 -14.35 10.50 -3.92
CA ALA A 89 -14.23 9.06 -3.73
C ALA A 89 -14.77 8.34 -4.96
N TRP A 90 -14.07 7.32 -5.42
CA TRP A 90 -14.48 6.38 -6.44
C TRP A 90 -14.81 5.04 -5.79
N LYS A 91 -15.98 4.50 -6.12
CA LYS A 91 -16.42 3.19 -5.66
C LYS A 91 -17.32 2.53 -6.69
N SER A 92 -17.01 1.29 -7.05
CA SER A 92 -17.84 0.45 -7.92
C SER A 92 -18.25 1.12 -9.24
N GLY A 93 -17.30 1.83 -9.88
CA GLY A 93 -17.51 2.48 -11.18
C GLY A 93 -18.14 3.87 -11.14
N ALA A 94 -18.34 4.46 -9.95
CA ALA A 94 -18.86 5.82 -9.80
C ALA A 94 -17.92 6.69 -8.98
N THR A 95 -17.67 7.91 -9.46
CA THR A 95 -17.08 8.99 -8.68
C THR A 95 -18.16 9.74 -7.90
N SER A 96 -17.82 10.24 -6.72
CA SER A 96 -18.71 11.04 -5.89
C SER A 96 -17.92 12.14 -5.17
N LEU A 97 -18.44 13.36 -5.21
CA LEU A 97 -17.87 14.50 -4.51
C LEU A 97 -17.98 14.31 -3.00
N VAL A 98 -16.82 14.30 -2.33
CA VAL A 98 -16.72 14.26 -0.87
C VAL A 98 -16.76 15.69 -0.30
N SER A 99 -15.92 16.58 -0.84
CA SER A 99 -15.85 17.98 -0.43
C SER A 99 -15.20 18.84 -1.49
N ARG A 100 -15.47 20.15 -1.47
CA ARG A 100 -14.90 21.12 -2.41
C ARG A 100 -14.66 22.44 -1.71
N GLU A 101 -13.58 23.11 -2.10
CA GLU A 101 -13.28 24.48 -1.69
C GLU A 101 -14.44 25.42 -2.00
N GLY A 102 -14.56 26.51 -1.23
CA GLY A 102 -15.56 27.55 -1.45
C GLY A 102 -17.02 27.14 -1.20
N LEU A 103 -17.33 25.86 -0.92
CA LEU A 103 -18.65 25.40 -0.53
C LEU A 103 -18.96 25.67 0.96
N SER A 104 -20.25 25.83 1.29
CA SER A 104 -20.71 26.40 2.57
C SER A 104 -20.86 25.41 3.74
N SER A 105 -20.56 24.12 3.54
CA SER A 105 -20.72 23.09 4.57
C SER A 105 -19.36 22.55 5.00
N VAL A 106 -18.88 22.99 6.15
CA VAL A 106 -17.71 22.44 6.82
C VAL A 106 -18.17 21.80 8.13
N PRO A 107 -17.97 20.49 8.34
CA PRO A 107 -18.29 19.85 9.61
C PRO A 107 -17.63 20.58 10.79
N GLY A 108 -18.38 20.80 11.87
CA GLY A 108 -17.89 21.49 13.06
C GLY A 108 -17.66 23.01 12.93
N ALA A 109 -17.89 23.62 11.75
CA ALA A 109 -17.68 25.05 11.51
C ALA A 109 -18.82 25.67 10.67
N SER A 110 -19.93 26.03 11.34
CA SER A 110 -21.11 26.58 10.68
C SER A 110 -20.81 27.89 9.92
N GLY A 111 -21.16 27.92 8.63
CA GLY A 111 -20.97 29.08 7.76
C GLY A 111 -19.54 29.26 7.25
N ALA A 112 -18.58 28.41 7.66
CA ALA A 112 -17.23 28.39 7.13
C ALA A 112 -17.16 27.72 5.75
N ARG A 113 -16.00 27.83 5.11
CA ARG A 113 -15.69 27.23 3.80
C ARG A 113 -14.25 26.76 3.80
N PHE A 114 -13.96 25.67 3.11
CA PHE A 114 -12.58 25.30 2.80
C PHE A 114 -11.98 26.32 1.83
N ASP A 115 -10.73 26.72 2.10
CA ASP A 115 -9.89 27.56 1.25
C ASP A 115 -8.81 26.74 0.56
N SER A 116 -8.29 25.71 1.24
CA SER A 116 -7.33 24.76 0.66
C SER A 116 -7.41 23.38 1.31
N PHE A 117 -7.06 22.35 0.55
CA PHE A 117 -6.73 21.02 1.04
C PHE A 117 -5.22 20.79 0.95
N LEU A 118 -4.59 20.42 2.06
CA LEU A 118 -3.13 20.30 2.20
C LEU A 118 -2.63 18.85 2.15
N ALA A 119 -3.43 17.91 2.64
CA ALA A 119 -3.12 16.48 2.61
C ALA A 119 -4.41 15.65 2.70
N THR A 120 -4.40 14.47 2.09
CA THR A 120 -5.48 13.48 2.16
C THR A 120 -4.92 12.11 2.53
N SER A 121 -5.64 11.36 3.35
CA SER A 121 -5.35 9.95 3.62
C SER A 121 -6.65 9.16 3.76
N LEU A 122 -6.60 7.85 3.49
CA LEU A 122 -7.74 6.96 3.58
C LEU A 122 -7.56 5.90 4.64
N GLY A 123 -8.55 5.77 5.52
CA GLY A 123 -8.64 4.68 6.47
C GLY A 123 -9.29 3.45 5.85
N VAL A 124 -8.92 2.27 6.35
CA VAL A 124 -9.45 0.98 5.91
C VAL A 124 -10.95 0.78 6.21
N SER A 125 -11.57 1.67 6.99
CA SER A 125 -13.00 1.65 7.29
C SER A 125 -13.80 2.72 6.52
N GLY A 126 -13.19 3.34 5.50
CA GLY A 126 -13.82 4.38 4.67
C GLY A 126 -13.69 5.80 5.23
N GLU A 127 -12.76 6.01 6.18
CA GLU A 127 -12.37 7.35 6.61
C GLU A 127 -11.66 8.09 5.47
N VAL A 128 -12.02 9.36 5.27
CA VAL A 128 -11.33 10.26 4.31
C VAL A 128 -10.76 11.40 5.10
N LEU A 129 -9.55 11.22 5.63
CA LEU A 129 -8.91 12.26 6.43
C LEU A 129 -8.34 13.35 5.54
N VAL A 130 -8.65 14.58 5.89
CA VAL A 130 -8.22 15.76 5.16
C VAL A 130 -7.63 16.77 6.13
N HIS A 131 -6.38 17.17 5.88
CA HIS A 131 -5.80 18.39 6.43
C HIS A 131 -6.20 19.55 5.53
N GLY A 132 -6.93 20.52 6.07
CA GLY A 132 -7.41 21.66 5.29
C GLY A 132 -7.28 22.98 6.01
N GLN A 133 -7.32 24.06 5.23
CA GLN A 133 -7.46 25.41 5.74
C GLN A 133 -8.83 25.97 5.37
N LEU A 134 -9.41 26.75 6.27
CA LEU A 134 -10.68 27.42 6.10
C LEU A 134 -10.48 28.88 5.68
N LYS A 135 -11.43 29.42 4.89
CA LYS A 135 -11.35 30.79 4.39
C LYS A 135 -11.47 31.81 5.50
N THR A 136 -10.39 32.55 5.76
CA THR A 136 -10.40 33.64 6.76
C THR A 136 -11.42 34.73 6.38
N GLY A 137 -12.11 35.28 7.38
CA GLY A 137 -13.15 36.29 7.21
C GLY A 137 -14.55 35.74 6.86
N VAL A 138 -14.68 34.42 6.62
CA VAL A 138 -15.96 33.76 6.32
C VAL A 138 -16.37 32.87 7.50
N GLY A 139 -17.64 32.82 7.89
CA GLY A 139 -18.11 31.89 8.93
C GLY A 139 -17.49 32.07 10.32
N GLY A 140 -16.96 33.25 10.64
CA GLY A 140 -16.24 33.49 11.89
C GLY A 140 -14.82 32.91 11.93
N ILE A 141 -14.28 32.51 10.77
CA ILE A 141 -12.91 32.01 10.65
C ILE A 141 -11.91 33.16 10.66
N THR A 142 -10.86 33.00 11.44
CA THR A 142 -9.72 33.92 11.60
C THR A 142 -8.42 33.16 11.37
N THR A 143 -7.30 33.89 11.28
CA THR A 143 -5.97 33.27 11.21
C THR A 143 -5.62 32.43 12.45
N SER A 144 -6.36 32.53 13.54
CA SER A 144 -6.14 31.71 14.75
C SER A 144 -6.96 30.42 14.80
N ASN A 145 -7.90 30.20 13.87
CA ASN A 145 -8.80 29.04 13.91
C ASN A 145 -9.11 28.40 12.54
N HIS A 146 -8.32 28.73 11.53
CA HIS A 146 -8.53 28.34 10.14
C HIS A 146 -7.95 26.97 9.78
N ASP A 147 -7.01 26.43 10.55
CA ASP A 147 -6.30 25.19 10.24
C ASP A 147 -6.86 24.01 11.04
N GLY A 148 -7.05 22.85 10.41
CA GLY A 148 -7.66 21.68 11.07
C GLY A 148 -7.57 20.37 10.29
N VAL A 149 -8.05 19.30 10.93
CA VAL A 149 -8.17 17.96 10.35
C VAL A 149 -9.62 17.50 10.47
N TRP A 150 -10.15 16.97 9.37
CA TRP A 150 -11.50 16.42 9.26
C TRP A 150 -11.45 14.98 8.77
N ASP A 151 -12.41 14.16 9.22
CA ASP A 151 -12.79 12.95 8.51
C ASP A 151 -14.02 13.30 7.65
N LEU A 152 -13.79 13.41 6.35
CA LEU A 152 -14.83 13.72 5.36
C LEU A 152 -15.46 12.46 4.75
N GLY A 153 -15.13 11.27 5.28
CA GLY A 153 -15.80 10.03 4.92
C GLY A 153 -17.26 9.98 5.39
N ALA A 154 -17.79 8.78 5.61
CA ALA A 154 -19.19 8.61 6.02
C ALA A 154 -19.56 9.36 7.31
N SER A 155 -18.59 9.61 8.20
CA SER A 155 -18.82 10.33 9.45
C SER A 155 -19.02 11.84 9.26
N SER A 156 -18.37 12.42 8.26
CA SER A 156 -18.31 13.87 7.99
C SER A 156 -18.14 14.69 9.28
N THR A 157 -17.01 14.53 9.95
CA THR A 157 -16.72 15.13 11.26
C THR A 157 -15.44 15.97 11.26
N GLN A 158 -15.42 17.00 12.11
CA GLN A 158 -14.18 17.70 12.46
C GLN A 158 -13.47 16.88 13.55
N LEU A 159 -12.20 16.53 13.36
CA LEU A 159 -11.40 15.87 14.40
C LEU A 159 -10.74 16.90 15.32
N VAL A 160 -10.06 17.88 14.72
CA VAL A 160 -9.33 18.91 15.45
C VAL A 160 -9.27 20.19 14.64
N ARG A 161 -9.31 21.35 15.31
CA ARG A 161 -9.11 22.66 14.67
C ARG A 161 -8.42 23.63 15.61
N THR A 162 -7.49 24.40 15.05
CA THR A 162 -6.82 25.51 15.74
C THR A 162 -7.82 26.43 16.42
N GLY A 163 -7.48 26.95 17.60
CA GLY A 163 -8.32 27.85 18.37
C GLY A 163 -9.68 27.32 18.88
N ALA A 164 -10.15 26.15 18.43
CA ALA A 164 -11.47 25.60 18.76
C ALA A 164 -11.38 24.35 19.66
N THR A 165 -10.38 23.50 19.46
CA THR A 165 -10.18 22.29 20.25
C THR A 165 -9.31 22.58 21.47
N ILE A 166 -9.76 22.12 22.65
CA ILE A 166 -8.96 22.17 23.88
C ILE A 166 -8.03 20.94 23.90
N PRO A 167 -6.70 21.12 23.92
CA PRO A 167 -5.75 20.02 23.94
C PRO A 167 -5.87 19.24 25.25
N ALA A 168 -5.96 17.91 25.16
CA ALA A 168 -5.89 17.07 26.36
C ALA A 168 -4.54 17.21 27.06
N GLY A 169 -4.59 17.17 28.39
CA GLY A 169 -3.42 17.37 29.25
C GLY A 169 -3.05 18.85 29.47
N VAL A 170 -3.79 19.81 28.90
CA VAL A 170 -3.52 21.25 29.09
C VAL A 170 -4.82 22.01 29.34
N SER A 171 -5.09 22.40 30.59
CA SER A 171 -6.28 23.16 30.94
C SER A 171 -6.13 24.62 30.50
N SER A 172 -6.82 25.01 29.42
CA SER A 172 -6.96 26.38 28.89
C SER A 172 -6.03 26.79 27.75
N SER A 173 -5.31 25.87 27.09
CA SER A 173 -4.62 26.17 25.82
C SER A 173 -5.49 25.85 24.61
N SER A 174 -5.04 26.28 23.43
CA SER A 174 -5.56 25.87 22.12
C SER A 174 -4.41 25.59 21.16
N PHE A 175 -4.66 24.80 20.12
CA PHE A 175 -3.70 24.62 19.04
C PHE A 175 -3.52 25.89 18.21
N THR A 176 -2.28 26.24 17.89
CA THR A 176 -1.90 27.37 17.02
C THR A 176 -1.49 26.90 15.62
N SER A 177 -1.02 25.66 15.50
CA SER A 177 -0.81 24.96 14.22
C SER A 177 -1.00 23.46 14.39
N ILE A 178 -1.47 22.81 13.33
CA ILE A 178 -1.66 21.36 13.26
C ILE A 178 -0.88 20.86 12.03
N GLY A 179 -0.07 19.82 12.23
CA GLY A 179 0.68 19.16 11.17
C GLY A 179 -0.16 18.14 10.41
N ALA A 180 0.41 17.62 9.32
CA ALA A 180 -0.24 16.58 8.52
C ALA A 180 -0.65 15.38 9.41
N PRO A 181 -1.90 14.89 9.30
CA PRO A 181 -2.38 13.77 10.08
C PRO A 181 -1.80 12.46 9.57
N LEU A 182 -1.46 11.57 10.51
CA LEU A 182 -1.22 10.16 10.23
C LEU A 182 -2.39 9.33 10.78
N LEU A 183 -2.87 8.38 9.98
CA LEU A 183 -3.93 7.47 10.41
C LEU A 183 -3.48 6.56 11.54
N THR A 184 -4.36 6.42 12.52
CA THR A 184 -4.21 5.57 13.70
C THR A 184 -5.52 4.81 13.93
N GLY A 185 -5.87 3.96 12.97
CA GLY A 185 -7.15 3.28 12.92
C GLY A 185 -8.26 4.28 12.61
N SER A 186 -9.26 4.38 13.48
CA SER A 186 -10.36 5.36 13.39
C SER A 186 -10.01 6.74 13.97
N THR A 187 -8.75 6.96 14.36
CA THR A 187 -8.25 8.23 14.91
C THR A 187 -7.10 8.77 14.07
N ALA A 188 -6.76 10.05 14.25
CA ALA A 188 -5.64 10.69 13.56
C ALA A 188 -4.59 11.20 14.55
N ALA A 189 -3.33 10.84 14.36
CA ALA A 189 -2.20 11.42 15.08
C ALA A 189 -1.68 12.67 14.36
N THR A 190 -1.45 13.77 15.09
CA THR A 190 -0.85 14.98 14.54
C THR A 190 0.26 15.51 15.42
N LEU A 191 1.26 16.15 14.81
CA LEU A 191 2.18 17.05 15.49
C LEU A 191 1.54 18.44 15.57
N ALA A 192 1.48 19.06 16.74
CA ALA A 192 0.83 20.36 16.90
C ALA A 192 1.61 21.30 17.83
N HIS A 193 1.35 22.60 17.69
CA HIS A 193 1.82 23.64 18.59
C HIS A 193 0.69 24.22 19.43
N LEU A 194 1.01 24.60 20.66
CA LEU A 194 0.10 25.17 21.64
C LEU A 194 0.25 26.69 21.71
N GLN A 195 -0.80 27.35 22.18
CA GLN A 195 -0.77 28.77 22.47
C GLN A 195 0.06 29.06 23.73
N LEU A 196 1.04 29.97 23.62
CA LEU A 196 1.99 30.35 24.69
C LEU A 196 1.42 31.22 25.82
N THR A 197 0.20 31.73 25.69
CA THR A 197 -0.34 32.78 26.58
C THR A 197 -1.17 32.25 27.75
N VAL A 198 -1.00 30.97 28.09
CA VAL A 198 -1.78 30.30 29.13
C VAL A 198 -0.84 29.79 30.23
N PRO A 199 -1.29 29.73 31.50
CA PRO A 199 -0.52 29.10 32.56
C PRO A 199 -0.10 27.68 32.12
N ASP A 200 1.15 27.31 32.39
CA ASP A 200 1.76 26.00 32.08
C ASP A 200 2.16 25.73 30.62
N VAL A 201 2.05 26.74 29.72
CA VAL A 201 2.61 26.67 28.36
C VAL A 201 3.62 27.79 28.12
N ASP A 202 4.83 27.43 27.72
CA ASP A 202 5.89 28.34 27.28
C ASP A 202 6.62 27.78 26.06
N SER A 203 7.62 28.49 25.54
CA SER A 203 8.34 28.11 24.31
C SER A 203 9.19 26.84 24.45
N THR A 204 9.28 26.24 25.63
CA THR A 204 9.99 24.96 25.85
C THR A 204 9.03 23.77 25.80
N ASN A 205 7.73 24.00 25.97
CA ASN A 205 6.74 22.95 26.13
C ASN A 205 5.50 23.08 25.23
N ASP A 206 5.55 23.99 24.25
CA ASP A 206 4.44 24.29 23.34
C ASP A 206 4.27 23.27 22.21
N LYS A 207 5.21 22.34 22.03
CA LYS A 207 5.17 21.36 20.95
C LYS A 207 4.78 19.98 21.47
N GLY A 208 3.87 19.29 20.79
CA GLY A 208 3.48 17.94 21.16
C GLY A 208 2.85 17.13 20.03
N ILE A 209 2.53 15.89 20.36
CA ILE A 209 1.83 14.93 19.52
C ILE A 209 0.56 14.51 20.23
N TRP A 210 -0.57 14.59 19.53
CA TRP A 210 -1.88 14.18 20.01
C TRP A 210 -2.54 13.23 19.02
N THR A 211 -3.37 12.32 19.52
CA THR A 211 -4.35 11.61 18.70
C THR A 211 -5.71 12.28 18.83
N HIS A 212 -6.49 12.29 17.74
CA HIS A 212 -7.78 12.95 17.64
C HIS A 212 -8.83 11.97 17.14
N SER A 213 -9.98 11.93 17.79
CA SER A 213 -11.08 11.03 17.48
C SER A 213 -12.26 11.80 16.87
N ALA A 214 -13.18 11.08 16.21
CA ALA A 214 -14.37 11.66 15.59
C ALA A 214 -15.32 12.36 16.58
N ASP A 215 -15.26 12.01 17.87
CA ASP A 215 -16.00 12.68 18.95
C ASP A 215 -15.32 14.00 19.41
N GLN A 216 -14.29 14.45 18.69
CA GLN A 216 -13.45 15.62 19.00
C GLN A 216 -12.65 15.49 20.30
N SER A 217 -12.60 14.31 20.91
CA SER A 217 -11.65 14.05 21.99
C SER A 217 -10.24 14.00 21.42
N SER A 218 -9.30 14.55 22.18
CA SER A 218 -7.87 14.41 21.90
C SER A 218 -7.21 13.66 23.04
N SER A 219 -6.16 12.91 22.76
CA SER A 219 -5.33 12.26 23.78
C SER A 219 -3.88 12.67 23.58
N LEU A 220 -3.20 13.04 24.67
CA LEU A 220 -1.79 13.43 24.62
C LEU A 220 -0.90 12.20 24.47
N VAL A 221 -0.04 12.17 23.45
CA VAL A 221 0.98 11.13 23.24
C VAL A 221 2.32 11.58 23.83
N ALA A 222 2.81 12.75 23.43
CA ALA A 222 4.06 13.32 23.94
C ALA A 222 4.06 14.86 23.86
N ARG A 223 4.67 15.55 24.82
CA ARG A 223 4.85 17.00 24.82
C ARG A 223 6.25 17.38 25.27
N THR A 224 6.85 18.37 24.60
CA THR A 224 8.17 18.88 24.96
C THR A 224 8.17 19.40 26.40
N ASN A 225 9.30 19.24 27.08
CA ASN A 225 9.59 19.58 28.46
C ASN A 225 8.56 19.09 29.51
N VAL A 226 7.70 18.11 29.15
CA VAL A 226 6.60 17.62 30.01
C VAL A 226 6.58 16.10 30.03
N THR A 227 6.53 15.44 28.87
CA THR A 227 6.52 13.99 28.81
C THR A 227 7.91 13.44 29.14
N SER A 228 7.99 12.55 30.14
CA SER A 228 9.21 11.82 30.44
C SER A 228 9.47 10.75 29.36
N PRO A 229 10.64 10.77 28.67
CA PRO A 229 10.97 9.76 27.68
C PRO A 229 11.11 8.38 28.33
N PRO A 230 10.48 7.34 27.77
CA PRO A 230 10.71 5.97 28.20
C PRO A 230 12.20 5.61 28.22
N ALA A 231 12.61 4.88 29.25
CA ALA A 231 14.00 4.46 29.50
C ALA A 231 15.03 5.59 29.75
N VAL A 232 14.59 6.84 29.96
CA VAL A 232 15.47 7.96 30.35
C VAL A 232 14.93 8.64 31.62
N PRO A 233 15.15 8.05 32.82
CA PRO A 233 14.64 8.59 34.07
C PRO A 233 15.09 10.04 34.31
N GLY A 234 14.12 10.95 34.51
CA GLY A 234 14.39 12.37 34.74
C GLY A 234 14.75 13.18 33.48
N GLY A 235 14.75 12.58 32.29
CA GLY A 235 14.87 13.31 31.03
C GLY A 235 13.54 13.93 30.59
N THR A 236 13.61 14.88 29.65
CA THR A 236 12.46 15.48 28.96
C THR A 236 12.78 15.70 27.49
N PHE A 237 11.75 15.82 26.63
CA PHE A 237 11.93 16.13 25.21
C PHE A 237 12.13 17.63 24.98
N SER A 238 13.16 18.02 24.24
CA SER A 238 13.36 19.39 23.73
C SER A 238 12.74 19.60 22.35
N ASN A 239 12.59 18.52 21.57
CA ASN A 239 11.94 18.54 20.26
C ASN A 239 11.31 17.18 19.95
N LEU A 240 10.23 17.19 19.18
CA LEU A 240 9.47 16.01 18.76
C LEU A 240 9.21 16.08 17.26
N VAL A 241 9.26 14.93 16.58
CA VAL A 241 8.83 14.75 15.19
C VAL A 241 8.01 13.47 15.12
N LEU A 242 6.79 13.56 14.60
CA LEU A 242 5.96 12.41 14.28
C LEU A 242 6.41 11.86 12.92
N GLN A 243 6.92 10.62 12.89
CA GLN A 243 7.48 10.01 11.67
C GLN A 243 6.52 9.03 11.00
N ALA A 244 5.83 8.22 11.79
CA ALA A 244 4.87 7.23 11.32
C ALA A 244 3.84 6.95 12.42
N ALA A 245 2.73 6.32 12.07
CA ALA A 245 1.75 5.82 13.02
C ALA A 245 1.10 4.54 12.48
N ASN A 246 0.56 3.71 13.37
CA ASN A 246 -0.11 2.46 12.98
C ASN A 246 -1.58 2.43 13.42
N GLU A 247 -2.31 1.45 12.90
CA GLU A 247 -3.75 1.30 13.14
C GLU A 247 -4.13 1.03 14.61
N ASN A 248 -3.15 0.66 15.44
CA ASN A 248 -3.32 0.40 16.87
C ASN A 248 -3.11 1.65 17.75
N GLY A 249 -3.02 2.85 17.16
CA GLY A 249 -2.87 4.09 17.92
C GLY A 249 -1.45 4.40 18.37
N GLN A 250 -0.46 3.66 17.87
CA GLN A 250 0.94 3.88 18.20
C GLN A 250 1.56 4.86 17.19
N SER A 251 2.35 5.78 17.72
CA SER A 251 3.09 6.81 16.98
C SER A 251 4.59 6.54 17.09
N MET A 252 5.29 6.58 15.96
CA MET A 252 6.74 6.65 15.92
C MET A 252 7.20 8.09 16.04
N VAL A 253 7.97 8.32 17.10
CA VAL A 253 8.41 9.63 17.52
C VAL A 253 9.93 9.68 17.45
N TYR A 254 10.45 10.55 16.59
CA TYR A 254 11.83 10.99 16.68
C TYR A 254 11.91 12.14 17.69
N GLY A 255 12.72 11.94 18.72
CA GLY A 255 12.84 12.88 19.83
C GLY A 255 14.26 13.40 20.00
N ARG A 256 14.36 14.69 20.29
CA ARG A 256 15.55 15.27 20.90
C ARG A 256 15.26 15.51 22.38
N LEU A 257 16.21 15.17 23.24
CA LEU A 257 16.12 15.33 24.68
C LEU A 257 16.78 16.65 25.13
N GLU A 258 16.35 17.17 26.28
CA GLU A 258 17.00 18.29 26.95
C GLU A 258 18.33 17.88 27.58
N GLU A 259 19.39 18.69 27.41
CA GLU A 259 20.71 18.40 27.99
C GLU A 259 20.77 18.73 29.49
N GLY A 260 21.38 17.84 30.27
CA GLY A 260 21.51 17.94 31.72
C GLY A 260 20.59 16.96 32.48
N PRO A 261 19.26 17.15 32.45
CA PRO A 261 18.31 16.22 33.10
C PRO A 261 18.49 14.78 32.62
N GLY A 262 18.29 13.81 33.51
CA GLY A 262 18.41 12.38 33.18
C GLY A 262 19.79 11.92 32.66
N GLY A 263 20.85 12.71 32.86
CA GLY A 263 22.19 12.39 32.36
C GLY A 263 22.31 12.53 30.84
N VAL A 264 21.42 13.30 30.22
CA VAL A 264 21.46 13.60 28.79
C VAL A 264 22.60 14.58 28.51
N ALA A 265 23.39 14.27 27.49
CA ALA A 265 24.46 15.11 26.96
C ALA A 265 24.30 15.24 25.44
N ALA A 266 25.03 16.17 24.83
CA ALA A 266 25.03 16.38 23.38
C ALA A 266 25.29 15.10 22.55
N SER A 267 25.99 14.12 23.13
CA SER A 267 26.34 12.84 22.51
C SER A 267 25.28 11.73 22.65
N ASN A 268 24.20 11.91 23.41
CA ASN A 268 23.18 10.85 23.63
C ASN A 268 21.74 11.40 23.68
N ARG A 269 21.49 12.55 23.05
CA ARG A 269 20.24 13.31 23.15
C ARG A 269 19.22 12.96 22.07
N LEU A 270 19.53 12.09 21.12
CA LEU A 270 18.62 11.69 20.05
C LEU A 270 18.08 10.28 20.30
N GLY A 271 16.85 10.01 19.89
CA GLY A 271 16.28 8.67 19.92
C GLY A 271 15.00 8.52 19.10
N LEU A 272 14.57 7.27 18.99
CA LEU A 272 13.31 6.84 18.42
C LEU A 272 12.48 6.19 19.52
N TRP A 273 11.23 6.58 19.64
CA TRP A 273 10.27 6.01 20.58
C TRP A 273 9.00 5.60 19.86
N ARG A 274 8.47 4.43 20.25
CA ARG A 274 7.11 4.01 19.93
C ARG A 274 6.22 4.44 21.10
N MET A 275 5.33 5.40 20.86
CA MET A 275 4.54 6.06 21.90
C MET A 275 3.04 5.93 21.60
N ASP A 276 2.22 5.93 22.63
CA ASP A 276 0.77 6.07 22.54
C ASP A 276 0.28 6.93 23.74
N SER A 277 -1.05 7.05 23.91
CA SER A 277 -1.62 7.83 25.01
C SER A 277 -1.40 7.23 26.42
N SER A 278 -0.95 5.97 26.51
CA SER A 278 -0.67 5.27 27.75
C SER A 278 0.81 5.30 28.16
N GLY A 279 1.71 5.72 27.25
CA GLY A 279 3.15 5.77 27.48
C GLY A 279 3.93 5.39 26.23
N GLY A 280 5.02 4.66 26.38
CA GLY A 280 5.76 4.16 25.22
C GLY A 280 7.00 3.34 25.56
N THR A 281 7.75 2.99 24.52
CA THR A 281 8.97 2.19 24.60
C THR A 281 10.08 2.86 23.80
N LEU A 282 11.31 2.82 24.33
CA LEU A 282 12.50 3.23 23.59
C LEU A 282 12.81 2.19 22.51
N VAL A 283 12.88 2.62 21.26
CA VAL A 283 13.25 1.77 20.11
C VAL A 283 14.76 1.79 19.91
N ALA A 284 15.35 2.99 19.83
CA ALA A 284 16.79 3.17 19.71
C ALA A 284 17.21 4.54 20.23
N ARG A 285 18.42 4.63 20.81
CA ARG A 285 18.96 5.90 21.31
C ARG A 285 20.40 6.10 20.87
N GLN A 286 20.75 7.35 20.60
CA GLN A 286 22.11 7.75 20.29
C GLN A 286 23.06 7.37 21.44
N SER A 287 24.25 6.87 21.07
CA SER A 287 25.27 6.32 21.96
C SER A 287 24.95 4.98 22.64
N ASP A 288 23.75 4.42 22.43
CA ASP A 288 23.48 3.05 22.87
C ASP A 288 24.23 2.05 21.97
N ALA A 289 24.61 0.92 22.57
CA ALA A 289 25.31 -0.14 21.84
C ALA A 289 24.38 -0.79 20.82
N VAL A 290 24.94 -1.15 19.66
CA VAL A 290 24.18 -1.79 18.58
C VAL A 290 24.33 -3.30 18.66
N ALA A 291 23.22 -4.02 18.81
CA ALA A 291 23.23 -5.48 18.76
C ALA A 291 23.72 -5.97 17.39
N GLY A 292 24.52 -7.03 17.37
CA GLY A 292 25.10 -7.58 16.13
C GLY A 292 26.31 -6.84 15.59
N VAL A 293 26.61 -5.62 16.06
CA VAL A 293 27.78 -4.84 15.61
C VAL A 293 28.73 -4.57 16.78
N SER A 294 29.86 -5.27 16.78
CA SER A 294 30.85 -5.17 17.85
C SER A 294 31.35 -3.74 18.04
N ALA A 295 31.41 -3.30 19.31
CA ALA A 295 31.96 -2.01 19.75
C ALA A 295 31.37 -0.75 19.06
N SER A 296 30.23 -0.87 18.41
CA SER A 296 29.58 0.23 17.68
C SER A 296 28.39 0.78 18.43
N LYS A 297 28.09 2.06 18.19
CA LYS A 297 27.02 2.82 18.84
C LYS A 297 26.23 3.61 17.83
N PHE A 298 24.94 3.81 18.09
CA PHE A 298 24.12 4.68 17.25
C PHE A 298 24.61 6.14 17.27
N GLY A 299 24.67 6.76 16.09
CA GLY A 299 25.07 8.14 15.83
C GLY A 299 23.87 9.06 15.65
N SER A 300 23.07 8.84 14.61
CA SER A 300 21.83 9.55 14.33
C SER A 300 20.79 8.59 13.76
N PHE A 301 19.53 9.01 13.74
CA PHE A 301 18.42 8.28 13.16
C PHE A 301 17.79 9.14 12.08
N ASP A 302 17.38 8.52 10.99
CA ASP A 302 16.68 9.19 9.89
C ASP A 302 15.21 8.75 9.89
N THR A 303 14.77 7.88 8.99
CA THR A 303 13.35 7.50 8.88
C THR A 303 13.04 6.27 9.72
N ALA A 304 11.90 6.28 10.39
CA ALA A 304 11.34 5.10 11.05
C ALA A 304 9.88 4.88 10.60
N THR A 305 9.56 3.65 10.24
CA THR A 305 8.20 3.19 9.90
C THR A 305 7.73 2.17 10.93
N ILE A 306 6.42 2.03 11.09
CA ILE A 306 5.80 1.10 12.06
C ILE A 306 4.66 0.35 11.39
N ASN A 307 4.57 -0.95 11.65
CA ASN A 307 3.49 -1.78 11.16
C ASN A 307 2.38 -1.98 12.21
N SER A 308 1.28 -2.63 11.86
CA SER A 308 0.16 -2.86 12.79
C SER A 308 0.57 -3.67 14.02
N SER A 309 1.49 -4.63 13.88
CA SER A 309 2.07 -5.41 15.00
C SER A 309 2.96 -4.58 15.94
N GLY A 310 3.26 -3.33 15.58
CA GLY A 310 4.11 -2.42 16.34
C GLY A 310 5.60 -2.68 16.17
N GLN A 311 6.00 -3.50 15.20
CA GLN A 311 7.39 -3.62 14.79
C GLN A 311 7.81 -2.32 14.09
N VAL A 312 9.10 -1.98 14.17
CA VAL A 312 9.61 -0.71 13.64
C VAL A 312 10.82 -0.96 12.76
N ALA A 313 10.76 -0.57 11.49
CA ALA A 313 11.94 -0.54 10.63
C ALA A 313 12.50 0.87 10.62
N PHE A 314 13.81 1.01 10.76
CA PHE A 314 14.46 2.32 10.76
C PHE A 314 15.87 2.26 10.20
N ASP A 315 16.33 3.39 9.67
CA ASP A 315 17.72 3.57 9.26
C ASP A 315 18.45 4.56 10.18
N ALA A 316 19.75 4.33 10.35
CA ALA A 316 20.57 5.05 11.30
C ALA A 316 22.03 5.11 10.86
N THR A 317 22.72 6.17 11.29
CA THR A 317 24.19 6.23 11.25
C THR A 317 24.77 5.71 12.55
N LEU A 318 26.04 5.32 12.50
CA LEU A 318 26.82 4.82 13.62
C LEU A 318 28.00 5.74 13.89
N GLN A 319 28.42 5.78 15.14
CA GLN A 319 29.58 6.57 15.54
C GLN A 319 30.86 5.93 15.01
N ILE A 320 31.71 6.72 14.34
CA ILE A 320 33.02 6.29 13.88
C ILE A 320 33.91 5.85 15.06
N GLY A 321 34.49 4.65 14.94
CA GLY A 321 35.28 4.01 15.99
C GLY A 321 34.88 2.55 16.19
N GLY A 322 35.70 1.78 16.92
CA GLY A 322 35.38 0.38 17.26
C GLY A 322 35.24 -0.57 16.06
N GLY A 323 35.76 -0.22 14.89
CA GLY A 323 35.57 -0.95 13.63
C GLY A 323 34.57 -0.31 12.67
N THR A 324 33.82 0.71 13.13
CA THR A 324 32.99 1.55 12.26
C THR A 324 33.84 2.62 11.58
N THR A 325 33.74 2.72 10.26
CA THR A 325 34.37 3.70 9.36
C THR A 325 33.28 4.41 8.55
N THR A 326 33.63 5.48 7.82
CA THR A 326 32.70 6.21 6.93
C THR A 326 32.27 5.41 5.69
N SER A 327 32.71 4.15 5.57
CA SER A 327 32.35 3.24 4.48
C SER A 327 31.45 2.11 4.96
N ASN A 328 31.08 2.13 6.24
CA ASN A 328 30.22 1.15 6.85
C ASN A 328 29.38 1.76 7.98
N ASP A 329 29.22 3.07 8.07
CA ASP A 329 28.59 3.72 9.22
C ASP A 329 27.08 3.85 9.10
N ARG A 330 26.44 3.44 8.00
CA ARG A 330 24.97 3.35 7.89
C ARG A 330 24.45 1.92 7.90
N GLY A 331 23.24 1.75 8.43
CA GLY A 331 22.51 0.49 8.31
C GLY A 331 20.99 0.65 8.39
N VAL A 332 20.31 -0.48 8.29
CA VAL A 332 18.86 -0.65 8.42
C VAL A 332 18.60 -1.70 9.50
N TRP A 333 17.66 -1.41 10.40
CA TRP A 333 17.31 -2.26 11.52
C TRP A 333 15.81 -2.52 11.60
N LEU A 334 15.45 -3.68 12.13
CA LEU A 334 14.09 -4.03 12.52
C LEU A 334 14.03 -4.19 14.04
N TYR A 335 13.18 -3.40 14.69
CA TYR A 335 12.81 -3.56 16.08
C TYR A 335 11.54 -4.41 16.17
N ASP A 336 11.63 -5.57 16.83
CA ASP A 336 10.55 -6.56 16.92
C ASP A 336 9.55 -6.30 18.05
N GLY A 337 9.68 -5.18 18.77
CA GLY A 337 8.94 -4.90 20.00
C GLY A 337 9.73 -5.18 21.28
N SER A 338 10.89 -5.81 21.17
CA SER A 338 11.79 -6.13 22.29
C SER A 338 13.23 -5.69 22.02
N ALA A 339 13.76 -5.97 20.83
CA ALA A 339 15.14 -5.69 20.45
C ALA A 339 15.25 -5.30 18.98
N SER A 340 16.31 -4.55 18.64
CA SER A 340 16.62 -4.18 17.27
C SER A 340 17.63 -5.15 16.66
N THR A 341 17.27 -5.75 15.52
CA THR A 341 18.10 -6.63 14.71
C THR A 341 18.62 -5.86 13.51
N LEU A 342 19.91 -5.99 13.19
CA LEU A 342 20.50 -5.42 11.98
C LEU A 342 20.04 -6.23 10.76
N LEU A 343 19.44 -5.57 9.78
CA LEU A 343 19.01 -6.18 8.52
C LEU A 343 20.08 -6.04 7.43
N ALA A 344 20.62 -4.84 7.26
CA ALA A 344 21.68 -4.55 6.30
C ALA A 344 22.55 -3.38 6.78
N ARG A 345 23.80 -3.35 6.32
CA ARG A 345 24.78 -2.32 6.65
C ARG A 345 25.65 -2.02 5.45
N GLU A 346 26.08 -0.78 5.31
CA GLU A 346 27.10 -0.39 4.35
C GLU A 346 28.37 -1.23 4.57
N GLY A 347 29.02 -1.62 3.47
CA GLY A 347 30.20 -2.47 3.47
C GLY A 347 29.92 -3.97 3.64
N ASP A 348 28.72 -4.38 4.08
CA ASP A 348 28.35 -5.79 4.18
C ASP A 348 28.00 -6.38 2.81
N SER A 349 28.06 -7.71 2.71
CA SER A 349 27.72 -8.45 1.49
C SER A 349 26.26 -8.26 1.10
N VAL A 350 26.01 -8.20 -0.21
CA VAL A 350 24.68 -8.00 -0.77
C VAL A 350 24.02 -9.35 -1.07
N PRO A 351 22.79 -9.61 -0.59
CA PRO A 351 22.01 -10.78 -0.99
C PRO A 351 21.88 -10.87 -2.52
N GLU A 352 22.08 -12.07 -3.05
CA GLU A 352 21.94 -12.40 -4.49
C GLU A 352 22.86 -11.63 -5.46
N VAL A 353 23.79 -10.82 -4.96
CA VAL A 353 24.81 -10.13 -5.77
C VAL A 353 26.21 -10.52 -5.27
N PRO A 354 26.79 -11.62 -5.79
CA PRO A 354 28.05 -12.15 -5.28
C PRO A 354 29.20 -11.13 -5.28
N ALA A 355 29.93 -11.07 -4.17
CA ALA A 355 31.10 -10.21 -3.97
C ALA A 355 30.85 -8.68 -4.03
N ALA A 356 29.61 -8.22 -4.23
CA ALA A 356 29.25 -6.82 -4.08
C ALA A 356 29.03 -6.46 -2.60
N THR A 357 29.09 -5.16 -2.30
CA THR A 357 28.81 -4.63 -0.96
C THR A 357 27.92 -3.40 -1.03
N PHE A 358 27.08 -3.19 -0.01
CA PHE A 358 26.21 -2.02 0.09
C PHE A 358 27.02 -0.73 0.27
N ALA A 359 26.57 0.35 -0.36
CA ALA A 359 27.14 1.70 -0.29
C ALA A 359 26.21 2.73 0.35
N GLY A 360 24.90 2.45 0.40
CA GLY A 360 23.92 3.35 1.00
C GLY A 360 22.51 2.78 0.92
N PHE A 361 21.59 3.37 1.68
CA PHE A 361 20.19 2.94 1.75
C PHE A 361 19.24 4.13 1.68
N SER A 362 18.08 3.90 1.06
CA SER A 362 16.90 4.75 1.17
C SER A 362 16.15 4.48 2.48
N ALA A 363 15.11 5.27 2.74
CA ALA A 363 14.22 5.08 3.88
C ALA A 363 13.53 3.70 3.82
N PRO A 364 13.54 2.92 4.91
CA PRO A 364 12.95 1.59 4.92
C PRO A 364 11.42 1.64 4.97
N ARG A 365 10.78 0.73 4.23
CA ARG A 365 9.33 0.48 4.30
C ARG A 365 9.07 -0.89 4.93
N LEU A 366 8.12 -0.95 5.85
CA LEU A 366 7.79 -2.15 6.62
C LEU A 366 6.36 -2.58 6.32
N ASN A 367 6.14 -3.88 6.12
CA ASN A 367 4.80 -4.46 6.06
C ASN A 367 4.40 -5.16 7.36
N ASP A 368 3.15 -5.63 7.44
CA ASP A 368 2.57 -6.21 8.64
C ASP A 368 3.11 -7.60 9.02
N VAL A 369 3.78 -8.30 8.09
CA VAL A 369 4.47 -9.57 8.36
C VAL A 369 5.93 -9.39 8.81
N GLY A 370 6.44 -8.15 8.82
CA GLY A 370 7.77 -7.82 9.33
C GLY A 370 8.88 -7.78 8.27
N GLN A 371 8.53 -7.84 6.99
CA GLN A 371 9.48 -7.70 5.89
C GLN A 371 9.76 -6.22 5.60
N THR A 372 11.01 -5.90 5.27
CA THR A 372 11.48 -4.52 5.11
C THR A 372 11.99 -4.25 3.70
N LEU A 373 11.23 -3.50 2.91
CA LEU A 373 11.61 -3.08 1.56
C LEU A 373 12.55 -1.88 1.61
N VAL A 374 13.71 -1.98 0.94
CA VAL A 374 14.73 -0.93 0.89
C VAL A 374 15.30 -0.83 -0.53
N GLN A 375 15.33 0.38 -1.09
CA GLN A 375 16.22 0.67 -2.22
C GLN A 375 17.63 0.96 -1.67
N ALA A 376 18.64 0.34 -2.26
CA ALA A 376 20.03 0.50 -1.82
C ALA A 376 20.99 0.76 -2.98
N ASP A 377 22.08 1.46 -2.68
CA ASP A 377 23.20 1.67 -3.57
C ASP A 377 24.30 0.63 -3.29
N LEU A 378 25.05 0.26 -4.32
CA LEU A 378 26.16 -0.68 -4.24
C LEU A 378 27.50 0.02 -4.52
N ASN A 379 28.58 -0.48 -3.91
CA ASN A 379 29.91 0.10 -4.13
C ASN A 379 30.41 -0.19 -5.55
N ILE A 380 30.54 0.86 -6.37
CA ILE A 380 31.09 0.77 -7.72
C ILE A 380 32.54 0.26 -7.68
N GLY A 381 32.84 -0.72 -8.54
CA GLY A 381 34.14 -1.37 -8.65
C GLY A 381 34.35 -2.55 -7.71
N VAL A 382 33.40 -2.83 -6.81
CA VAL A 382 33.41 -4.01 -5.92
C VAL A 382 32.49 -5.07 -6.51
N GLY A 383 32.91 -6.34 -6.55
CA GLY A 383 32.07 -7.42 -7.08
C GLY A 383 31.70 -7.32 -8.56
N GLY A 384 32.38 -6.47 -9.34
CA GLY A 384 32.04 -6.21 -10.75
C GLY A 384 30.93 -5.17 -10.95
N VAL A 385 30.44 -4.54 -9.87
CA VAL A 385 29.46 -3.46 -9.93
C VAL A 385 30.02 -2.27 -10.72
N THR A 386 29.24 -1.78 -11.66
CA THR A 386 29.46 -0.60 -12.49
C THR A 386 28.49 0.52 -12.10
N ALA A 387 28.64 1.72 -12.67
CA ALA A 387 27.69 2.79 -12.43
C ALA A 387 26.27 2.50 -12.98
N ALA A 388 26.13 1.56 -13.92
CA ALA A 388 24.84 1.23 -14.53
C ALA A 388 24.02 0.22 -13.70
N ASP A 389 24.66 -0.56 -12.83
CA ASP A 389 24.05 -1.64 -12.03
C ASP A 389 24.33 -1.49 -10.52
N ALA A 390 24.67 -0.27 -10.09
CA ALA A 390 24.97 0.10 -8.70
C ALA A 390 23.74 0.41 -7.85
N GLY A 391 22.53 0.05 -8.27
CA GLY A 391 21.30 0.25 -7.51
C GLY A 391 20.39 -0.96 -7.58
N GLY A 392 19.64 -1.19 -6.52
CA GLY A 392 18.67 -2.27 -6.44
C GLY A 392 17.55 -1.98 -5.44
N LEU A 393 16.55 -2.85 -5.46
CA LEU A 393 15.45 -2.90 -4.51
C LEU A 393 15.48 -4.28 -3.84
N TRP A 394 15.57 -4.31 -2.52
CA TRP A 394 15.66 -5.54 -1.73
C TRP A 394 14.52 -5.63 -0.74
N LEU A 395 14.05 -6.84 -0.52
CA LEU A 395 13.23 -7.19 0.61
C LEU A 395 14.12 -7.83 1.68
N LEU A 396 14.33 -7.13 2.78
CA LEU A 396 15.18 -7.55 3.87
C LEU A 396 14.35 -8.14 5.01
N GLU A 397 14.86 -9.22 5.58
CA GLU A 397 14.23 -9.94 6.69
C GLU A 397 15.22 -10.19 7.82
N ALA A 398 14.70 -10.47 9.02
CA ALA A 398 15.53 -10.71 10.19
C ALA A 398 16.43 -11.95 10.04
N ASP A 399 15.98 -12.96 9.27
CA ASP A 399 16.84 -14.01 8.75
C ASP A 399 17.42 -13.56 7.40
N PRO A 400 18.74 -13.32 7.30
CA PRO A 400 19.37 -12.93 6.04
C PRO A 400 19.20 -13.96 4.93
N ALA A 401 18.95 -15.23 5.25
CA ALA A 401 18.70 -16.29 4.26
C ALA A 401 17.33 -16.15 3.56
N GLN A 402 16.41 -15.38 4.15
CA GLN A 402 15.10 -15.07 3.57
C GLN A 402 15.08 -13.71 2.86
N SER A 403 16.17 -12.93 2.93
CA SER A 403 16.24 -11.64 2.23
C SER A 403 16.42 -11.85 0.73
N GLN A 404 15.68 -11.09 -0.07
CA GLN A 404 15.57 -11.28 -1.52
C GLN A 404 15.88 -10.01 -2.31
N LEU A 405 16.46 -10.19 -3.51
CA LEU A 405 16.58 -9.12 -4.49
C LEU A 405 15.29 -9.04 -5.34
N ILE A 406 14.65 -7.87 -5.35
CA ILE A 406 13.39 -7.64 -6.09
C ILE A 406 13.65 -7.12 -7.50
N ALA A 407 14.52 -6.12 -7.62
CA ALA A 407 14.88 -5.53 -8.91
C ALA A 407 16.27 -4.92 -8.82
N ARG A 408 17.04 -4.96 -9.91
CA ARG A 408 18.39 -4.38 -9.97
C ARG A 408 18.61 -3.65 -11.28
N LEU A 409 19.22 -2.47 -11.18
CA LEU A 409 19.57 -1.65 -12.33
C LEU A 409 20.57 -2.38 -13.24
N GLY A 410 20.49 -2.15 -14.55
CA GLY A 410 21.51 -2.58 -15.52
C GLY A 410 21.82 -4.08 -15.56
N SER A 411 20.92 -4.95 -15.07
CA SER A 411 21.20 -6.37 -14.86
C SER A 411 20.25 -7.33 -15.60
N GLY A 412 19.41 -6.80 -16.50
CA GLY A 412 18.36 -7.53 -17.20
C GLY A 412 17.19 -7.88 -16.29
N GLY A 413 16.43 -8.91 -16.67
CA GLY A 413 15.36 -9.47 -15.84
C GLY A 413 14.17 -8.55 -15.62
N VAL A 414 13.97 -7.54 -16.47
CA VAL A 414 12.80 -6.66 -16.40
C VAL A 414 11.55 -7.48 -16.79
N PRO A 415 10.54 -7.59 -15.91
CA PRO A 415 9.33 -8.36 -16.20
C PRO A 415 8.63 -7.88 -17.47
N ASP A 416 8.12 -8.83 -18.27
CA ASP A 416 7.47 -8.64 -19.57
C ASP A 416 8.29 -7.88 -20.62
N MET A 417 9.59 -7.69 -20.39
CA MET A 417 10.44 -6.83 -21.21
C MET A 417 11.81 -7.49 -21.52
N PRO A 418 11.83 -8.57 -22.33
CA PRO A 418 13.07 -9.29 -22.64
C PRO A 418 14.15 -8.38 -23.23
N GLY A 419 15.33 -8.38 -22.61
CA GLY A 419 16.49 -7.61 -23.06
C GLY A 419 16.47 -6.12 -22.71
N ALA A 420 15.50 -5.66 -21.92
CA ALA A 420 15.54 -4.34 -21.30
C ALA A 420 16.28 -4.38 -19.95
N ASP A 421 16.73 -3.20 -19.52
CA ASP A 421 17.35 -2.96 -18.22
C ASP A 421 16.63 -1.82 -17.52
N PHE A 422 16.50 -1.88 -16.19
CA PHE A 422 16.16 -0.70 -15.40
C PHE A 422 17.34 0.29 -15.36
N SER A 423 17.07 1.58 -15.55
CA SER A 423 18.05 2.66 -15.37
C SER A 423 17.84 3.46 -14.08
N SER A 424 16.61 3.57 -13.60
CA SER A 424 16.27 4.16 -12.30
C SER A 424 14.97 3.59 -11.75
N PHE A 425 14.85 3.56 -10.43
CA PHE A 425 13.58 3.38 -9.75
C PHE A 425 13.03 4.76 -9.37
N ASP A 426 11.80 5.04 -9.78
CA ASP A 426 11.21 6.38 -9.64
C ASP A 426 10.38 6.44 -8.35
N SER A 427 9.54 5.42 -8.12
CA SER A 427 8.78 5.23 -6.89
C SER A 427 8.37 3.78 -6.69
N SER A 428 8.05 3.39 -5.46
CA SER A 428 7.43 2.09 -5.20
C SER A 428 6.45 2.12 -4.03
N ALA A 429 5.52 1.18 -4.02
CA ALA A 429 4.59 0.89 -2.94
C ALA A 429 4.71 -0.58 -2.54
N PHE A 430 4.39 -0.89 -1.29
CA PHE A 430 4.62 -2.19 -0.68
C PHE A 430 3.44 -2.59 0.20
N ASN A 431 2.95 -3.83 0.09
CA ASN A 431 1.78 -4.29 0.85
C ASN A 431 2.11 -5.45 1.81
N SER A 432 1.08 -5.88 2.55
CA SER A 432 1.20 -6.92 3.59
C SER A 432 1.47 -8.33 3.05
N LEU A 433 1.27 -8.55 1.75
CA LEU A 433 1.57 -9.82 1.08
C LEU A 433 3.02 -9.91 0.57
N GLY A 434 3.78 -8.83 0.67
CA GLY A 434 5.13 -8.79 0.10
C GLY A 434 5.17 -8.29 -1.34
N GLN A 435 4.05 -7.85 -1.91
CA GLN A 435 4.01 -7.35 -3.27
C GLN A 435 4.50 -5.91 -3.35
N VAL A 436 5.17 -5.60 -4.44
CA VAL A 436 5.79 -4.30 -4.74
C VAL A 436 5.21 -3.76 -6.04
N ALA A 437 4.52 -2.62 -5.96
CA ALA A 437 4.25 -1.82 -7.15
C ALA A 437 5.47 -0.92 -7.40
N LEU A 438 6.07 -0.98 -8.58
CA LEU A 438 7.32 -0.28 -8.91
C LEU A 438 7.14 0.56 -10.18
N SER A 439 7.27 1.88 -10.05
CA SER A 439 7.46 2.77 -11.20
C SER A 439 8.95 2.92 -11.46
N ALA A 440 9.39 2.70 -12.69
CA ALA A 440 10.80 2.75 -13.04
C ALA A 440 11.03 3.23 -14.48
N THR A 441 12.21 3.80 -14.70
CA THR A 441 12.72 4.15 -16.02
C THR A 441 13.64 3.03 -16.52
N LEU A 442 13.54 2.71 -17.80
CA LEU A 442 14.30 1.73 -18.53
C LEU A 442 15.48 2.39 -19.25
N ALA A 443 16.60 1.68 -19.35
CA ALA A 443 17.73 2.12 -20.13
C ALA A 443 17.37 2.16 -21.63
N VAL A 444 17.69 3.27 -22.29
CA VAL A 444 17.49 3.42 -23.74
C VAL A 444 18.41 2.48 -24.50
N GLY A 445 17.83 1.61 -25.32
CA GLY A 445 18.52 0.59 -26.09
C GLY A 445 17.55 -0.45 -26.66
N GLY A 446 17.93 -1.11 -27.76
CA GLY A 446 17.08 -2.11 -28.40
C GLY A 446 15.71 -1.55 -28.82
N SER A 447 14.63 -2.07 -28.24
CA SER A 447 13.24 -1.60 -28.46
C SER A 447 12.83 -0.44 -27.54
N VAL A 448 13.65 -0.08 -26.57
CA VAL A 448 13.43 1.02 -25.62
C VAL A 448 14.03 2.32 -26.15
N ASN A 449 13.23 3.39 -26.15
CA ASN A 449 13.61 4.75 -26.52
C ASN A 449 12.87 5.77 -25.63
N SER A 450 13.17 7.07 -25.77
CA SER A 450 12.62 8.13 -24.92
C SER A 450 11.09 8.28 -24.92
N ASN A 451 10.40 7.61 -25.87
CA ASN A 451 8.95 7.64 -25.96
C ASN A 451 8.30 6.40 -25.33
N ASN A 452 9.09 5.45 -24.81
CA ASN A 452 8.59 4.22 -24.17
C ASN A 452 9.49 3.67 -23.07
N ASP A 453 10.28 4.54 -22.44
CA ASP A 453 11.30 4.23 -21.44
C ASP A 453 10.77 4.25 -20.00
N GLN A 454 9.49 4.46 -19.75
CA GLN A 454 8.93 4.38 -18.40
C GLN A 454 7.89 3.27 -18.31
N GLY A 455 7.85 2.56 -17.19
CA GLY A 455 6.82 1.56 -16.90
C GLY A 455 6.41 1.52 -15.43
N LEU A 456 5.32 0.82 -15.19
CA LEU A 456 4.81 0.48 -13.86
C LEU A 456 4.60 -1.03 -13.80
N TRP A 457 5.21 -1.67 -12.80
CA TRP A 457 5.15 -3.12 -12.59
C TRP A 457 4.51 -3.45 -11.25
N LEU A 458 3.89 -4.62 -11.16
CA LEU A 458 3.58 -5.29 -9.90
C LEU A 458 4.47 -6.52 -9.79
N ILE A 459 5.23 -6.61 -8.70
CA ILE A 459 6.22 -7.68 -8.45
C ILE A 459 5.84 -8.36 -7.14
N ASP A 460 5.62 -9.66 -7.19
CA ASP A 460 5.42 -10.55 -6.05
C ASP A 460 6.74 -11.28 -5.73
N THR A 461 7.08 -11.28 -4.44
CA THR A 461 8.26 -11.97 -3.91
C THR A 461 8.16 -13.50 -3.98
N GLN A 462 6.96 -14.03 -4.26
CA GLN A 462 6.71 -15.45 -4.51
C GLN A 462 6.84 -15.84 -6.00
N GLY A 463 7.39 -14.95 -6.83
CA GLY A 463 7.81 -15.27 -8.19
C GLY A 463 6.87 -14.82 -9.31
N GLY A 464 5.77 -14.12 -9.01
CA GLY A 464 4.95 -13.49 -10.03
C GLY A 464 5.39 -12.05 -10.29
N SER A 465 5.45 -11.62 -11.54
CA SER A 465 5.69 -10.20 -11.84
C SER A 465 5.07 -9.83 -13.17
N MET A 466 4.58 -8.60 -13.29
CA MET A 466 3.96 -8.13 -14.53
C MET A 466 4.06 -6.63 -14.74
N LEU A 467 4.06 -6.24 -16.01
CA LEU A 467 3.92 -4.87 -16.46
C LEU A 467 2.44 -4.45 -16.47
N ILE A 468 2.10 -3.42 -15.69
CA ILE A 468 0.75 -2.85 -15.60
C ILE A 468 0.51 -1.83 -16.71
N ALA A 469 1.47 -0.91 -16.90
CA ALA A 469 1.35 0.18 -17.87
C ALA A 469 2.74 0.66 -18.31
N ARG A 470 2.84 1.18 -19.54
CA ARG A 470 4.10 1.68 -20.09
C ARG A 470 3.90 2.97 -20.87
N LYS A 471 4.86 3.89 -20.75
CA LYS A 471 4.94 5.09 -21.60
C LYS A 471 4.87 4.68 -23.08
N GLY A 472 4.13 5.46 -23.86
CA GLY A 472 3.90 5.21 -25.28
C GLY A 472 2.73 4.27 -25.58
N ASP A 473 2.24 3.51 -24.59
CA ASP A 473 1.01 2.72 -24.75
C ASP A 473 -0.22 3.63 -24.74
N VAL A 474 -1.35 3.08 -25.22
CA VAL A 474 -2.63 3.80 -25.27
C VAL A 474 -3.54 3.30 -24.15
N LEU A 475 -3.92 4.21 -23.24
CA LEU A 475 -4.95 3.99 -22.23
C LEU A 475 -6.06 5.03 -22.39
N ALA A 476 -7.32 4.60 -22.25
CA ALA A 476 -8.50 5.45 -22.46
C ALA A 476 -8.55 6.19 -23.81
N GLY A 477 -7.84 5.69 -24.84
CA GLY A 477 -7.77 6.31 -26.16
C GLY A 477 -6.69 7.38 -26.31
N GLU A 478 -5.88 7.62 -25.28
CA GLU A 478 -4.79 8.60 -25.25
C GLU A 478 -3.44 7.90 -25.07
N THR A 479 -2.38 8.47 -25.65
CA THR A 479 -1.01 7.95 -25.49
C THR A 479 -0.40 8.42 -24.18
N ILE A 480 0.11 7.49 -23.37
CA ILE A 480 0.79 7.77 -22.12
C ILE A 480 2.12 8.49 -22.39
N GLU A 481 2.30 9.66 -21.79
CA GLU A 481 3.57 10.41 -21.77
C GLU A 481 4.33 10.19 -20.45
N SER A 482 3.63 10.05 -19.32
CA SER A 482 4.26 9.73 -18.03
C SER A 482 3.33 8.90 -17.15
N ILE A 483 3.92 8.09 -16.27
CA ILE A 483 3.24 7.29 -15.26
C ILE A 483 3.76 7.73 -13.90
N LYS A 484 2.84 7.92 -12.96
CA LYS A 484 3.12 8.24 -11.57
C LYS A 484 2.35 7.27 -10.69
N LEU A 485 3.08 6.41 -9.98
CA LEU A 485 2.49 5.63 -8.90
C LEU A 485 1.97 6.59 -7.83
N ALA A 486 0.85 6.25 -7.22
CA ALA A 486 0.28 7.00 -6.13
C ALA A 486 1.14 6.88 -4.85
N ASP A 487 2.12 7.77 -4.67
CA ASP A 487 2.97 7.84 -3.49
C ASP A 487 2.91 9.24 -2.84
N GLY A 488 1.90 9.45 -2.01
CA GLY A 488 1.79 10.67 -1.21
C GLY A 488 2.87 10.75 -0.13
N TYR A 489 3.26 11.98 0.17
CA TYR A 489 4.11 12.34 1.30
C TYR A 489 3.57 11.75 2.60
N ALA A 490 4.39 10.94 3.27
CA ALA A 490 4.14 10.23 4.54
C ALA A 490 3.63 8.79 4.42
N ALA A 491 4.02 7.98 5.42
CA ALA A 491 3.97 6.53 5.53
C ALA A 491 2.57 5.86 5.46
N GLY A 492 1.57 6.49 4.84
CA GLY A 492 0.20 6.00 4.73
C GLY A 492 -0.44 6.16 3.35
N THR A 493 0.27 6.67 2.33
CA THR A 493 -0.29 6.71 0.99
C THR A 493 -0.10 5.36 0.30
N ARG A 494 -1.21 4.67 0.10
CA ARG A 494 -1.28 3.36 -0.53
C ARG A 494 -1.59 3.55 -2.01
N GLY A 495 -0.58 3.47 -2.86
CA GLY A 495 -0.76 3.23 -4.29
C GLY A 495 -0.99 1.76 -4.64
N LEU A 496 -0.89 0.89 -3.63
CA LEU A 496 -1.05 -0.55 -3.70
C LEU A 496 -1.91 -1.00 -2.50
N SER A 497 -2.99 -1.74 -2.78
CA SER A 497 -3.84 -2.36 -1.75
C SER A 497 -3.26 -3.70 -1.28
N ASP A 498 -3.73 -4.23 -0.14
CA ASP A 498 -3.36 -5.58 0.31
C ASP A 498 -4.00 -6.70 -0.55
N ALA A 499 -4.93 -6.36 -1.46
CA ALA A 499 -5.43 -7.27 -2.48
C ALA A 499 -4.57 -7.30 -3.76
N GLY A 500 -3.56 -6.43 -3.84
CA GLY A 500 -2.70 -6.28 -5.02
C GLY A 500 -3.19 -5.23 -6.03
N ASP A 501 -4.27 -4.51 -5.73
CA ASP A 501 -4.79 -3.48 -6.64
C ASP A 501 -3.87 -2.27 -6.65
N VAL A 502 -3.59 -1.73 -7.84
CA VAL A 502 -2.68 -0.60 -8.03
C VAL A 502 -3.44 0.59 -8.58
N VAL A 503 -3.35 1.72 -7.89
CA VAL A 503 -3.84 3.01 -8.39
C VAL A 503 -2.67 3.86 -8.87
N PHE A 504 -2.79 4.42 -10.07
CA PHE A 504 -1.75 5.26 -10.66
C PHE A 504 -2.34 6.36 -11.53
N LEU A 505 -1.58 7.45 -11.66
CA LEU A 505 -1.88 8.56 -12.55
C LEU A 505 -1.09 8.37 -13.85
N ALA A 506 -1.75 8.52 -14.99
CA ALA A 506 -1.10 8.65 -16.29
C ALA A 506 -1.29 10.07 -16.82
N GLU A 507 -0.21 10.71 -17.26
CA GLU A 507 -0.27 11.95 -18.04
C GLU A 507 -0.18 11.59 -19.52
N PHE A 508 -0.95 12.27 -20.36
CA PHE A 508 -1.08 11.97 -21.77
C PHE A 508 -0.31 12.95 -22.65
N ALA A 509 0.09 12.49 -23.84
CA ALA A 509 0.80 13.31 -24.83
C ALA A 509 -0.03 14.53 -25.31
N SER A 510 -1.35 14.48 -25.16
CA SER A 510 -2.26 15.60 -25.42
C SER A 510 -2.22 16.70 -24.35
N GLY A 511 -1.58 16.45 -23.21
CA GLY A 511 -1.49 17.34 -22.06
C GLY A 511 -2.56 17.09 -20.98
N GLY A 512 -3.49 16.15 -21.21
CA GLY A 512 -4.45 15.69 -20.20
C GLY A 512 -3.86 14.67 -19.22
N SER A 513 -4.67 14.20 -18.28
CA SER A 513 -4.30 13.11 -17.36
C SER A 513 -5.49 12.23 -17.02
N GLY A 514 -5.23 10.99 -16.58
CA GLY A 514 -6.24 10.05 -16.11
C GLY A 514 -5.77 9.26 -14.90
N LEU A 515 -6.69 9.02 -13.97
CA LEU A 515 -6.49 8.15 -12.83
C LEU A 515 -6.99 6.75 -13.19
N PHE A 516 -6.14 5.75 -12.97
CA PHE A 516 -6.40 4.37 -13.35
C PHE A 516 -6.33 3.44 -12.15
N LEU A 517 -7.16 2.40 -12.18
CA LEU A 517 -7.13 1.29 -11.26
C LEU A 517 -6.82 0.01 -12.03
N TYR A 518 -5.68 -0.59 -11.69
CA TYR A 518 -5.39 -1.97 -12.01
C TYR A 518 -5.94 -2.84 -10.86
N GLU A 519 -7.04 -3.53 -11.11
CA GLU A 519 -7.56 -4.55 -10.18
C GLU A 519 -6.78 -5.84 -10.42
N SER A 520 -6.14 -6.34 -9.38
CA SER A 520 -5.37 -7.58 -9.47
C SER A 520 -6.35 -8.75 -9.50
N GLU A 521 -6.58 -9.32 -10.69
CA GLU A 521 -7.26 -10.63 -10.82
C GLU A 521 -6.29 -11.80 -10.56
N LEU A 522 -5.09 -11.54 -10.03
CA LEU A 522 -4.02 -12.52 -9.92
C LEU A 522 -4.34 -13.60 -8.88
N GLU A 523 -4.87 -14.73 -9.35
CA GLU A 523 -4.42 -16.02 -8.84
C GLU A 523 -2.98 -16.21 -9.34
N PHE A 524 -1.99 -15.83 -8.53
CA PHE A 524 -0.58 -16.05 -8.86
C PHE A 524 -0.33 -17.53 -9.14
N LEU A 525 -0.04 -17.85 -10.40
CA LEU A 525 0.48 -19.15 -10.78
C LEU A 525 1.97 -19.15 -10.44
N SER A 526 2.31 -19.46 -9.20
CA SER A 526 3.69 -19.51 -8.70
C SER A 526 4.65 -20.40 -9.51
N SER A 527 4.13 -21.17 -10.47
CA SER A 527 4.89 -22.03 -11.39
C SER A 527 4.99 -21.50 -12.82
N ASP A 528 4.53 -20.28 -13.11
CA ASP A 528 4.73 -19.57 -14.38
C ASP A 528 6.07 -18.83 -14.35
N PHE A 529 7.16 -19.57 -14.60
CA PHE A 529 8.52 -19.06 -14.46
C PHE A 529 9.00 -18.26 -15.67
N ASN A 530 8.29 -18.34 -16.81
CA ASN A 530 8.59 -17.55 -18.00
C ASN A 530 7.71 -16.29 -18.12
N PHE A 531 6.80 -16.09 -17.16
CA PHE A 531 5.90 -14.93 -17.06
C PHE A 531 4.94 -14.80 -18.25
N SER A 532 4.52 -15.93 -18.82
CA SER A 532 3.61 -15.95 -19.97
C SER A 532 2.12 -15.94 -19.59
N ASN A 533 1.82 -15.94 -18.29
CA ASN A 533 0.51 -16.16 -17.66
C ASN A 533 -0.09 -17.54 -17.95
N VAL A 534 0.75 -18.52 -18.30
CA VAL A 534 0.35 -19.91 -18.54
C VAL A 534 1.41 -20.82 -17.94
N VAL A 535 1.02 -21.78 -17.09
CA VAL A 535 1.94 -22.83 -16.61
C VAL A 535 1.95 -23.99 -17.60
N ASP A 536 2.98 -24.07 -18.43
CA ASP A 536 3.12 -25.10 -19.44
C ASP A 536 4.54 -25.71 -19.50
N GLY A 537 4.88 -26.31 -20.65
CA GLY A 537 6.15 -26.99 -20.86
C GLY A 537 7.35 -26.04 -20.88
N ASP A 538 7.15 -24.76 -21.18
CA ASP A 538 8.21 -23.76 -21.19
C ASP A 538 8.61 -23.40 -19.75
N ASP A 539 7.66 -23.37 -18.81
CA ASP A 539 7.97 -23.22 -17.38
C ASP A 539 8.65 -24.44 -16.81
N LEU A 540 8.22 -25.64 -17.22
CA LEU A 540 8.90 -26.88 -16.83
C LEU A 540 10.37 -26.86 -17.26
N ALA A 541 10.67 -26.29 -18.42
CA ALA A 541 12.04 -26.16 -18.91
C ALA A 541 12.87 -25.21 -18.03
N ILE A 542 12.27 -24.13 -17.53
CA ILE A 542 12.91 -23.22 -16.57
C ILE A 542 13.13 -23.90 -15.22
N TRP A 543 12.15 -24.64 -14.71
CA TRP A 543 12.32 -25.43 -13.49
C TRP A 543 13.43 -26.47 -13.62
N GLN A 544 13.46 -27.21 -14.73
CA GLN A 544 14.49 -28.21 -15.00
C GLN A 544 15.89 -27.60 -15.07
N ALA A 545 16.03 -26.40 -15.65
CA ALA A 545 17.30 -25.69 -15.73
C ALA A 545 17.80 -25.24 -14.35
N ASN A 546 16.88 -25.03 -13.39
CA ASN A 546 17.18 -24.51 -12.06
C ASN A 546 17.07 -25.58 -10.95
N TYR A 547 16.86 -26.86 -11.29
CA TYR A 547 16.73 -27.94 -10.30
C TYR A 547 17.97 -28.08 -9.41
N GLY A 548 17.78 -27.94 -8.10
CA GLY A 548 18.86 -27.91 -7.10
C GLY A 548 19.54 -26.55 -6.94
N GLY A 549 19.09 -25.52 -7.65
CA GLY A 549 19.45 -24.11 -7.48
C GLY A 549 18.53 -23.37 -6.50
N ALA A 550 18.76 -22.06 -6.34
CA ALA A 550 17.96 -21.19 -5.49
C ALA A 550 17.05 -20.29 -6.34
N LEU A 551 15.80 -20.12 -5.88
CA LEU A 551 14.80 -19.09 -6.23
C LEU A 551 14.27 -19.03 -7.68
N ALA A 552 15.07 -19.34 -8.70
CA ALA A 552 14.70 -19.13 -10.11
C ALA A 552 13.55 -20.04 -10.61
N ALA A 553 13.16 -21.05 -9.83
CA ALA A 553 11.98 -21.87 -10.06
C ALA A 553 11.39 -22.41 -8.74
N ASP A 554 11.24 -21.53 -7.75
CA ASP A 554 10.77 -21.82 -6.39
C ASP A 554 9.26 -21.51 -6.27
N ALA A 555 8.43 -22.41 -6.79
CA ALA A 555 6.98 -22.23 -6.83
C ALA A 555 6.29 -22.39 -5.46
N ASN A 556 6.95 -22.98 -4.46
CA ASN A 556 6.38 -23.11 -3.11
C ASN A 556 6.94 -22.07 -2.11
N GLY A 557 7.89 -21.24 -2.54
CA GLY A 557 8.50 -20.17 -1.75
C GLY A 557 9.38 -20.66 -0.60
N ASP A 558 9.93 -21.88 -0.69
CA ASP A 558 10.76 -22.49 0.37
C ASP A 558 12.26 -22.17 0.26
N GLY A 559 12.63 -21.34 -0.71
CA GLY A 559 13.99 -20.90 -1.00
C GLY A 559 14.78 -21.86 -1.88
N ARG A 560 14.17 -22.92 -2.43
CA ARG A 560 14.87 -23.97 -3.20
C ARG A 560 14.05 -24.54 -4.33
N SER A 561 14.58 -24.52 -5.55
CA SER A 561 13.96 -25.17 -6.71
C SER A 561 14.16 -26.70 -6.68
N ASN A 562 13.20 -27.41 -6.11
CA ASN A 562 13.24 -28.83 -5.80
C ASN A 562 11.93 -29.55 -6.16
N GLY A 563 11.78 -30.81 -5.72
CA GLY A 563 10.59 -31.62 -6.00
C GLY A 563 9.29 -31.06 -5.41
N GLY A 564 9.37 -30.20 -4.40
CA GLY A 564 8.25 -29.42 -3.87
C GLY A 564 7.67 -28.46 -4.91
N ASP A 565 8.52 -27.77 -5.65
CA ASP A 565 8.11 -26.82 -6.69
C ASP A 565 7.56 -27.51 -7.92
N LEU A 566 8.14 -28.67 -8.27
CA LEU A 566 7.59 -29.51 -9.34
C LEU A 566 6.16 -29.95 -9.01
N LEU A 567 5.86 -30.17 -7.73
CA LEU A 567 4.51 -30.54 -7.30
C LEU A 567 3.54 -29.37 -7.44
N VAL A 568 3.97 -28.14 -7.14
CA VAL A 568 3.17 -26.93 -7.38
C VAL A 568 2.98 -26.70 -8.88
N TRP A 569 4.03 -26.88 -9.69
CA TRP A 569 3.95 -26.82 -11.15
C TRP A 569 2.97 -27.87 -11.69
N GLN A 570 2.98 -29.10 -11.19
CA GLN A 570 2.02 -30.14 -11.61
C GLN A 570 0.58 -29.79 -11.25
N GLN A 571 0.36 -29.06 -10.15
CA GLN A 571 -0.97 -28.61 -9.72
C GLN A 571 -1.48 -27.44 -10.57
N GLN A 572 -0.57 -26.58 -11.03
CA GLN A 572 -0.90 -25.41 -11.84
C GLN A 572 -0.80 -25.67 -13.36
N TYR A 573 -0.18 -26.78 -13.78
CA TYR A 573 0.04 -27.14 -15.20
C TYR A 573 -1.26 -27.17 -16.00
N SER A 574 -1.34 -26.30 -16.99
CA SER A 574 -2.47 -26.16 -17.89
C SER A 574 -1.98 -25.97 -19.33
N PRO A 575 -1.69 -27.05 -20.07
CA PRO A 575 -1.05 -27.00 -21.41
C PRO A 575 -1.90 -26.36 -22.51
N VAL A 576 -3.12 -25.95 -22.17
CA VAL A 576 -4.06 -25.22 -23.01
C VAL A 576 -4.84 -24.32 -22.06
N GLY A 577 -4.76 -22.99 -22.19
CA GLY A 577 -5.69 -22.09 -21.49
C GLY A 577 -7.11 -22.63 -21.65
N GLN A 578 -7.83 -22.81 -20.53
CA GLN A 578 -8.99 -23.70 -20.43
C GLN A 578 -9.80 -23.82 -21.73
N LEU A 579 -9.88 -25.04 -22.28
CA LEU A 579 -10.80 -25.36 -23.35
C LEU A 579 -12.20 -24.92 -22.92
N ILE A 580 -12.71 -23.88 -23.58
CA ILE A 580 -14.08 -23.39 -23.50
C ILE A 580 -14.99 -24.62 -23.49
N ALA A 581 -15.71 -24.84 -22.40
CA ALA A 581 -16.89 -25.68 -22.46
C ALA A 581 -17.83 -24.98 -23.46
N ILE A 582 -17.82 -25.45 -24.71
CA ILE A 582 -18.79 -25.03 -25.72
C ILE A 582 -20.16 -25.25 -25.06
N PRO A 583 -20.97 -24.20 -24.83
CA PRO A 583 -22.30 -24.39 -24.28
C PRO A 583 -23.01 -25.40 -25.17
N GLU A 584 -23.41 -26.55 -24.62
CA GLU A 584 -24.14 -27.53 -25.41
C GLU A 584 -25.31 -26.80 -26.08
N PRO A 585 -25.48 -26.90 -27.42
CA PRO A 585 -26.48 -26.12 -28.13
C PRO A 585 -27.85 -26.59 -27.66
N VAL A 586 -28.48 -25.87 -26.72
CA VAL A 586 -29.91 -25.83 -26.33
C VAL A 586 -30.73 -27.12 -26.57
N SER A 587 -30.11 -28.29 -26.43
CA SER A 587 -30.72 -29.57 -26.82
C SER A 587 -31.81 -29.93 -25.82
N GLY A 588 -31.65 -29.50 -24.56
CA GLY A 588 -32.70 -29.53 -23.54
C GLY A 588 -33.88 -28.59 -23.83
N LEU A 589 -33.63 -27.43 -24.45
CA LEU A 589 -34.68 -26.47 -24.84
C LEU A 589 -35.46 -26.97 -26.07
N LEU A 590 -34.79 -27.61 -27.04
CA LEU A 590 -35.42 -28.28 -28.18
C LEU A 590 -36.22 -29.53 -27.74
N LEU A 591 -35.75 -30.29 -26.74
CA LEU A 591 -36.51 -31.38 -26.14
C LEU A 591 -37.74 -30.87 -25.37
N LEU A 592 -37.64 -29.75 -24.66
CA LEU A 592 -38.80 -29.14 -23.97
C LEU A 592 -39.84 -28.61 -24.95
N PHE A 593 -39.44 -27.95 -26.04
CA PHE A 593 -40.37 -27.52 -27.09
C PHE A 593 -40.96 -28.69 -27.88
N GLY A 594 -40.19 -29.76 -28.11
CA GLY A 594 -40.67 -31.00 -28.73
C GLY A 594 -41.71 -31.74 -27.87
N CYS A 595 -41.50 -31.82 -26.56
CA CYS A 595 -42.44 -32.47 -25.64
C CYS A 595 -43.74 -31.67 -25.47
N ILE A 596 -43.69 -30.33 -25.46
CA ILE A 596 -44.89 -29.48 -25.40
C ILE A 596 -45.73 -29.58 -26.69
N ALA A 597 -45.09 -29.72 -27.85
CA ALA A 597 -45.79 -29.94 -29.12
C ALA A 597 -46.52 -31.30 -29.18
N ILE A 598 -45.93 -32.36 -28.60
CA ILE A 598 -46.53 -33.70 -28.55
C ILE A 598 -47.70 -33.78 -27.56
N VAL A 599 -47.65 -33.03 -26.45
CA VAL A 599 -48.76 -32.95 -25.48
C VAL A 599 -49.96 -32.15 -26.01
N ARG A 600 -49.73 -31.13 -26.86
CA ARG A 600 -50.82 -30.39 -27.53
C ARG A 600 -51.52 -31.16 -28.65
N GLN A 601 -50.88 -32.14 -29.28
CA GLN A 601 -51.54 -32.98 -30.31
C GLN A 601 -52.42 -34.11 -29.73
N ARG A 602 -52.28 -34.44 -28.44
CA ARG A 602 -53.14 -35.45 -27.78
C ARG A 602 -54.42 -34.90 -27.15
N THR A 603 -54.58 -33.59 -27.06
CA THR A 603 -55.77 -32.94 -26.45
C THR A 603 -56.80 -32.43 -27.46
N THR A 604 -56.49 -32.47 -28.77
CA THR A 604 -57.45 -32.12 -29.85
C THR A 604 -58.21 -33.31 -30.44
N TRP A 605 -57.94 -34.55 -30.00
CA TRP A 605 -58.63 -35.77 -30.48
C TRP A 605 -59.72 -36.30 -29.53
N SER A 606 -60.00 -35.64 -28.40
CA SER A 606 -61.03 -36.10 -27.43
C SER A 606 -62.30 -35.25 -27.37
N LEU A 607 -62.52 -34.33 -28.33
CA LEU A 607 -63.71 -33.45 -28.37
C LEU A 607 -64.52 -33.52 -29.67
N VAL A 608 -64.46 -34.65 -30.40
CA VAL A 608 -65.33 -34.94 -31.57
C VAL A 608 -66.09 -36.28 -31.43
N GLY A 609 -66.17 -36.87 -30.23
CA GLY A 609 -66.82 -38.18 -30.03
C GLY A 609 -67.67 -38.27 -28.78
N ARG A 610 -68.79 -37.53 -28.70
CA ARG A 610 -70.00 -37.86 -27.91
C ARG A 610 -71.07 -36.76 -28.05
N LEU A 611 -71.83 -36.84 -29.15
CA LEU A 611 -73.23 -36.43 -29.25
C LEU A 611 -73.93 -37.44 -30.16
N LEU A 612 -74.14 -38.63 -29.60
CA LEU A 612 -75.33 -39.47 -29.72
C LEU A 612 -75.51 -40.15 -28.36
#